data_AF-A0A915DV09-F1
#
_entry.id   AF-A0A915DV09-F1
#
_cell.length_a   1.000
_cell.length_b   1.000
_cell.length_c   1.000
_cell.angle_alpha   90.00
_cell.angle_beta   90.00
_cell.angle_gamma   90.00
#
_symmetry.space_group_name_H-M   'P 1'
#
loop_
_entity.id
_entity.type
_entity.pdbx_description
1 polymer ?
#
loop_
_entity_poly.entity_id
_entity_poly.type
_entity_poly.pdbx_seq_one_letter_code
_entity_poly.pdbx_strand_id
1 'polypeptide(L)'
;MSTNSRRLNFLAQICNILIFLIGIPLAQNVRTRSAAKNQLPGIQVVPLVEGQMVREPDGQKFVKVSSVTLVYGEGIVLVVDSAAATDFVSSEQVLRGLSTLNISHVDVRFVVTTHGHPDHFGQANFYPMPITSLGPIKTTATAISKRS
;
A
#
# COMPACT_ATOMS: atom_id res chain seq x y z
N MET A 1 9.77 7.52 -56.15
CA MET A 1 10.80 7.49 -55.10
C MET A 1 10.12 7.48 -53.73
N SER A 2 9.98 6.30 -53.12
CA SER A 2 9.25 6.07 -51.85
C SER A 2 10.05 5.06 -51.00
N THR A 3 11.21 5.48 -50.51
CA THR A 3 12.13 4.63 -49.71
C THR A 3 12.54 5.26 -48.38
N ASN A 4 12.19 6.53 -48.13
CA ASN A 4 12.58 7.23 -46.90
C ASN A 4 11.66 6.96 -45.70
N SER A 5 10.35 6.78 -45.88
CA SER A 5 9.41 6.61 -44.76
C SER A 5 9.58 5.28 -44.01
N ARG A 6 9.94 4.20 -44.71
CA ARG A 6 10.18 2.88 -44.08
C ARG A 6 11.46 2.84 -43.25
N ARG A 7 12.48 3.61 -43.61
CA ARG A 7 13.74 3.71 -42.85
C ARG A 7 13.57 4.54 -41.58
N LEU A 8 12.78 5.63 -41.62
CA LEU A 8 12.45 6.41 -40.43
C LEU A 8 11.63 5.62 -39.40
N ASN A 9 10.64 4.83 -39.86
CA ASN A 9 9.82 4.02 -38.95
C ASN A 9 10.62 2.89 -38.28
N PHE A 10 11.56 2.28 -39.01
CA PHE A 10 12.44 1.23 -38.46
C PHE A 10 13.44 1.78 -37.44
N LEU A 11 13.99 2.99 -37.68
CA LEU A 11 14.86 3.68 -36.72
C LEU A 11 14.11 4.11 -35.45
N ALA A 12 12.86 4.58 -35.57
CA ALA A 12 12.02 4.91 -34.42
C ALA A 12 11.68 3.68 -33.56
N GLN A 13 11.47 2.52 -34.19
CA GLN A 13 11.15 1.27 -33.50
C GLN A 13 12.36 0.71 -32.73
N ILE A 14 13.58 0.84 -33.26
CA ILE A 14 14.81 0.48 -32.56
C ILE A 14 15.08 1.43 -31.39
N CYS A 15 14.77 2.73 -31.53
CA CYS A 15 14.94 3.71 -30.46
C CYS A 15 14.04 3.39 -29.24
N ASN A 16 12.78 3.00 -29.47
CA ASN A 16 11.86 2.62 -28.39
C ASN A 16 12.29 1.32 -27.66
N ILE A 17 12.89 0.37 -28.38
CA ILE A 17 13.42 -0.88 -27.77
C ILE A 17 14.69 -0.60 -26.97
N LEU A 18 15.55 0.33 -27.42
CA LEU A 18 16.75 0.73 -26.68
C LEU A 18 16.41 1.48 -25.37
N ILE A 19 15.35 2.30 -25.36
CA ILE A 19 14.86 2.97 -24.15
C ILE A 19 14.39 1.94 -23.11
N PHE A 20 13.82 0.80 -23.54
CA PHE A 20 13.42 -0.29 -22.66
C PHE A 20 14.59 -1.13 -22.12
N LEU A 21 15.71 -1.22 -22.86
CA LEU A 21 16.89 -2.02 -22.47
C LEU A 21 17.93 -1.25 -21.66
N ILE A 22 17.92 0.09 -21.68
CA ILE A 22 18.92 0.94 -21.00
C ILE A 22 18.26 1.83 -19.91
N GLY A 23 16.93 1.90 -19.89
CA GLY A 23 16.13 2.80 -19.02
C GLY A 23 15.73 2.24 -17.66
N ILE A 24 16.60 1.51 -16.96
CA ILE A 24 16.49 1.33 -15.51
C ILE A 24 17.84 1.76 -14.95
N PRO A 25 17.93 2.90 -14.23
CA PRO A 25 17.62 2.80 -12.81
C PRO A 25 17.11 4.08 -12.12
N LEU A 26 16.72 3.88 -10.87
CA LEU A 26 16.30 4.86 -9.85
C LEU A 26 14.86 5.37 -9.95
N ALA A 27 13.90 4.45 -9.88
CA ALA A 27 12.81 4.71 -8.94
C ALA A 27 13.47 4.81 -7.56
N GLN A 28 13.40 6.00 -6.99
CA GLN A 28 14.10 6.38 -5.78
C GLN A 28 13.77 5.38 -4.68
N ASN A 29 14.78 4.61 -4.27
CA ASN A 29 14.78 3.93 -3.00
C ASN A 29 14.82 5.02 -1.93
N VAL A 30 13.69 5.67 -1.67
CA VAL A 30 13.45 6.39 -0.43
C VAL A 30 13.29 5.32 0.64
N ARG A 31 14.37 4.58 0.89
CA ARG A 31 14.55 3.88 2.15
C ARG A 31 14.60 4.99 3.17
N THR A 32 13.46 5.22 3.81
CA THR A 32 13.31 6.10 4.96
C THR A 32 14.35 5.70 6.01
N ARG A 33 15.54 6.32 5.97
CA ARG A 33 16.60 6.11 6.97
C ARG A 33 16.14 6.45 8.39
N SER A 34 14.98 7.09 8.54
CA SER A 34 14.35 7.37 9.84
C SER A 34 13.52 6.21 10.40
N ALA A 35 13.08 5.23 9.61
CA ALA A 35 12.19 4.15 10.09
C ALA A 35 12.93 3.10 10.95
N ALA A 36 14.24 2.92 10.72
CA ALA A 36 15.01 1.87 11.37
C ALA A 36 15.17 2.06 12.90
N LYS A 37 14.99 3.27 13.43
CA LYS A 37 15.19 3.54 14.87
C LYS A 37 14.03 3.11 15.76
N ASN A 38 12.84 2.92 15.19
CA ASN A 38 11.60 2.58 15.92
C ASN A 38 10.96 1.26 15.46
N GLN A 39 11.66 0.44 14.67
CA GLN A 39 11.15 -0.86 14.24
C GLN A 39 11.17 -1.84 15.41
N LEU A 40 10.00 -2.33 15.81
CA LEU A 40 9.90 -3.39 16.80
C LEU A 40 10.52 -4.68 16.21
N PRO A 41 11.42 -5.37 16.94
CA PRO A 41 11.99 -6.64 16.47
C PRO A 41 10.89 -7.66 16.17
N GLY A 42 11.05 -8.42 15.08
CA GLY A 42 10.08 -9.46 14.69
C GLY A 42 8.77 -8.94 14.07
N ILE A 43 8.53 -7.62 14.11
CA ILE A 43 7.37 -6.98 13.48
C ILE A 43 7.78 -6.37 12.15
N GLN A 44 6.90 -6.44 11.16
CA GLN A 44 7.02 -5.80 9.86
C GLN A 44 5.82 -4.88 9.63
N VAL A 45 6.08 -3.76 8.95
CA VAL A 45 5.07 -2.79 8.54
C VAL A 45 5.14 -2.69 7.02
N VAL A 46 4.04 -3.04 6.35
CA VAL A 46 3.98 -3.15 4.89
C VAL A 46 2.82 -2.29 4.39
N PRO A 47 3.08 -1.25 3.57
CA PRO A 47 2.00 -0.56 2.87
C PRO A 47 1.38 -1.53 1.86
N LEU A 48 0.08 -1.82 2.01
CA LEU A 48 -0.68 -2.60 1.03
C LEU A 48 -1.25 -1.69 -0.06
N VAL A 49 -1.61 -0.47 0.32
CA VAL A 49 -2.03 0.61 -0.58
C VAL A 49 -1.38 1.91 -0.11
N GLU A 50 -0.71 2.60 -1.02
CA GLU A 50 -0.18 3.94 -0.77
C GLU A 50 -1.28 4.99 -0.97
N GLY A 51 -1.44 5.87 0.01
CA GLY A 51 -2.42 6.95 -0.07
C GLY A 51 -1.99 7.99 -1.11
N GLN A 52 -2.91 8.42 -1.96
CA GLN A 52 -2.62 9.34 -3.06
C GLN A 52 -3.85 10.15 -3.49
N MET A 53 -3.61 11.29 -4.13
CA MET A 53 -4.64 12.03 -4.85
C MET A 53 -4.55 11.66 -6.33
N VAL A 54 -5.55 10.94 -6.83
CA VAL A 54 -5.62 10.49 -8.22
C VAL A 54 -6.58 11.39 -8.97
N ARG A 55 -6.22 11.79 -10.18
CA ARG A 55 -7.13 12.53 -11.05
C ARG A 55 -8.11 11.55 -11.68
N GLU A 56 -9.41 11.86 -11.63
CA GLU A 56 -10.42 11.04 -12.30
C GLU A 56 -10.19 10.99 -13.82
N PRO A 57 -10.67 9.94 -14.51
CA PRO A 57 -10.48 9.80 -15.96
C PRO A 57 -10.99 10.98 -16.79
N ASP A 58 -12.01 11.69 -16.30
CA ASP A 58 -12.56 12.88 -16.94
C ASP A 58 -11.66 14.13 -16.79
N GLY A 59 -10.64 14.06 -15.94
CA GLY A 59 -9.73 15.15 -15.62
C GLY A 59 -10.35 16.27 -14.76
N GLN A 60 -11.63 16.22 -14.42
CA GLN A 60 -12.29 17.34 -13.77
C GLN A 60 -12.14 17.31 -12.25
N LYS A 61 -11.90 16.13 -11.68
CA LYS A 61 -11.82 15.93 -10.24
C LYS A 61 -10.58 15.18 -9.81
N PHE A 62 -10.22 15.37 -8.56
CA PHE A 62 -9.27 14.52 -7.86
C PHE A 62 -10.04 13.69 -6.84
N VAL A 63 -9.77 12.39 -6.83
CA VAL A 63 -10.24 11.45 -5.82
C VAL A 63 -9.09 11.12 -4.87
N LYS A 64 -9.42 10.99 -3.59
CA LYS A 64 -8.50 10.55 -2.56
C LYS A 64 -8.53 9.03 -2.49
N VAL A 65 -7.38 8.40 -2.63
CA VAL A 65 -7.15 6.99 -2.31
C VAL A 65 -6.57 6.94 -0.90
N SER A 66 -7.23 6.23 -0.01
CA SER A 66 -6.73 6.04 1.36
C SER A 66 -5.58 5.04 1.38
N SER A 67 -4.64 5.25 2.29
CA SER A 67 -3.59 4.27 2.54
C SER A 67 -4.13 3.11 3.36
N VAL A 68 -3.67 1.89 3.07
CA VAL A 68 -3.94 0.70 3.88
C VAL A 68 -2.61 0.05 4.24
N THR A 69 -2.40 -0.27 5.51
CA THR A 69 -1.13 -0.80 6.01
C THR A 69 -1.32 -2.11 6.76
N LEU A 70 -0.49 -3.10 6.46
CA LEU A 70 -0.37 -4.32 7.24
C LEU A 70 0.73 -4.17 8.29
N VAL A 71 0.45 -4.57 9.51
CA VAL A 71 1.42 -4.78 10.59
C VAL A 71 1.36 -6.25 10.98
N TYR A 72 2.45 -6.98 10.80
CA TYR A 72 2.47 -8.42 11.08
C TYR A 72 3.80 -8.90 11.65
N GLY A 73 3.75 -10.00 12.41
CA GLY A 73 4.90 -10.58 13.09
C GLY A 73 4.60 -11.00 14.52
N GLU A 74 5.39 -11.90 15.10
CA GLU A 74 5.23 -12.38 16.49
C GLU A 74 3.78 -12.87 16.81
N GLY A 75 3.11 -13.49 15.83
CA GLY A 75 1.72 -13.95 15.97
C GLY A 75 0.64 -12.86 15.90
N ILE A 76 1.02 -11.62 15.58
CA ILE A 76 0.11 -10.50 15.31
C ILE A 76 -0.09 -10.37 13.80
N VAL A 77 -1.33 -10.16 13.38
CA VAL A 77 -1.72 -9.76 12.03
C VAL A 77 -2.79 -8.67 12.16
N LEU A 78 -2.41 -7.45 11.84
CA LEU A 78 -3.22 -6.25 12.03
C LEU A 78 -3.24 -5.44 10.72
N VAL A 79 -4.41 -4.97 10.34
CA VAL A 79 -4.57 -4.02 9.23
C VAL A 79 -4.95 -2.65 9.81
N VAL A 80 -4.31 -1.59 9.32
CA VAL A 80 -4.67 -0.20 9.58
C VAL A 80 -5.39 0.35 8.37
N ASP A 81 -6.60 0.85 8.60
CA ASP A 81 -7.60 1.29 7.63
C ASP A 81 -8.04 0.22 6.63
N SER A 82 -9.10 0.52 5.89
CA SER A 82 -9.56 -0.27 4.75
C SER A 82 -9.92 0.68 3.62
N ALA A 83 -9.87 0.21 2.38
CA ALA A 83 -10.29 0.99 1.22
C ALA A 83 -11.77 1.41 1.33
N ALA A 84 -12.16 2.43 0.57
CA ALA A 84 -13.56 2.80 0.42
C ALA A 84 -14.37 1.63 -0.16
N ALA A 85 -15.66 1.56 0.18
CA ALA A 85 -16.56 0.51 -0.33
C ALA A 85 -16.64 0.48 -1.87
N THR A 86 -16.43 1.64 -2.51
CA THR A 86 -16.45 1.82 -3.96
C THR A 86 -15.08 1.70 -4.63
N ASP A 87 -13.99 1.63 -3.85
CA ASP A 87 -12.63 1.53 -4.38
C ASP A 87 -12.21 0.06 -4.51
N PHE A 88 -12.69 -0.56 -5.59
CA PHE A 88 -12.41 -1.98 -5.90
C PHE A 88 -10.93 -2.22 -6.24
N VAL A 89 -10.24 -1.23 -6.79
CA VAL A 89 -8.82 -1.35 -7.17
C VAL A 89 -7.96 -1.47 -5.93
N SER A 90 -8.11 -0.54 -4.98
CA SER A 90 -7.39 -0.61 -3.71
C SER A 90 -7.79 -1.84 -2.89
N SER A 91 -9.07 -2.21 -2.92
CA SER A 91 -9.56 -3.44 -2.28
C SER A 91 -8.85 -4.69 -2.81
N GLU A 92 -8.69 -4.80 -4.12
CA GLU A 92 -7.97 -5.90 -4.75
C GLU A 92 -6.47 -5.87 -4.43
N GLN A 93 -5.85 -4.68 -4.42
CA GLN A 93 -4.46 -4.52 -4.02
C GLN A 93 -4.21 -5.03 -2.59
N VAL A 94 -5.11 -4.71 -1.65
CA VAL A 94 -5.04 -5.24 -0.28
C VAL A 94 -5.06 -6.76 -0.27
N LEU A 95 -6.04 -7.39 -0.94
CA LEU A 95 -6.17 -8.85 -0.96
C LEU A 95 -4.96 -9.53 -1.62
N ARG A 96 -4.46 -8.97 -2.73
CA ARG A 96 -3.24 -9.45 -3.40
C ARG A 96 -2.03 -9.32 -2.49
N GLY A 97 -1.84 -8.18 -1.82
CA GLY A 97 -0.72 -7.93 -0.93
C GLY A 97 -0.71 -8.81 0.33
N LEU A 98 -1.90 -9.15 0.87
CA LEU A 98 -2.01 -10.17 1.91
C LEU A 98 -1.62 -11.56 1.37
N SER A 99 -2.14 -11.91 0.19
CA SER A 99 -1.87 -13.21 -0.43
C SER A 99 -0.39 -13.42 -0.79
N THR A 100 0.35 -12.39 -1.20
CA THR A 100 1.80 -12.53 -1.49
C THR A 100 2.63 -12.81 -0.25
N LEU A 101 2.09 -12.52 0.93
CA LEU A 101 2.68 -12.83 2.23
C LEU A 101 2.11 -14.14 2.83
N ASN A 102 1.33 -14.89 2.05
CA ASN A 102 0.59 -16.08 2.49
C ASN A 102 -0.32 -15.82 3.71
N ILE A 103 -0.87 -14.61 3.80
CA ILE A 103 -1.84 -14.21 4.83
C ILE A 103 -3.22 -14.18 4.17
N SER A 104 -4.18 -14.92 4.70
CA SER A 104 -5.58 -14.76 4.29
C SER A 104 -6.19 -13.55 4.99
N HIS A 105 -7.17 -12.89 4.35
CA HIS A 105 -7.92 -11.82 5.01
C HIS A 105 -8.65 -12.31 6.28
N VAL A 106 -8.96 -13.61 6.37
CA VAL A 106 -9.55 -14.21 7.59
C VAL A 106 -8.53 -14.39 8.73
N ASP A 107 -7.23 -14.33 8.44
CA ASP A 107 -6.17 -14.43 9.45
C ASP A 107 -5.91 -13.07 10.14
N VAL A 108 -6.47 -11.98 9.60
CA VAL A 108 -6.37 -10.65 10.18
C VAL A 108 -7.17 -10.61 11.48
N ARG A 109 -6.45 -10.42 12.59
CA ARG A 109 -7.01 -10.43 13.96
C ARG A 109 -7.55 -9.08 14.38
N PHE A 110 -6.97 -8.00 13.86
CA PHE A 110 -7.30 -6.63 14.22
C PHE A 110 -7.40 -5.75 12.99
N VAL A 111 -8.40 -4.86 12.97
CA VAL A 111 -8.56 -3.83 11.95
C VAL A 111 -8.71 -2.49 12.66
N VAL A 112 -7.71 -1.64 12.54
CA VAL A 112 -7.70 -0.32 13.19
C VAL A 112 -8.09 0.73 12.18
N THR A 113 -9.25 1.36 12.36
CA THR A 113 -9.63 2.52 11.56
C THR A 113 -9.11 3.79 12.20
N THR A 114 -8.34 4.58 11.45
CA THR A 114 -7.74 5.83 11.94
C THR A 114 -8.78 6.88 12.29
N HIS A 115 -9.86 6.99 11.50
CA HIS A 115 -10.98 7.90 11.74
C HIS A 115 -12.25 7.50 10.95
N GLY A 116 -13.39 8.09 11.31
CA GLY A 116 -14.71 7.72 10.78
C GLY A 116 -15.07 8.28 9.39
N HIS A 117 -14.11 8.53 8.49
CA HIS A 117 -14.46 8.82 7.10
C HIS A 117 -14.61 7.51 6.29
N PRO A 118 -15.62 7.40 5.40
CA PRO A 118 -15.92 6.15 4.68
C PRO A 118 -14.78 5.56 3.86
N ASP A 119 -13.82 6.38 3.45
CA ASP A 119 -12.61 5.95 2.74
C ASP A 119 -11.62 5.19 3.64
N HIS A 120 -11.86 5.10 4.95
CA HIS A 120 -10.99 4.39 5.91
C HIS A 120 -11.62 3.14 6.53
N PHE A 121 -12.93 2.92 6.38
CA PHE A 121 -13.65 1.76 6.94
C PHE A 121 -14.62 1.08 5.96
N GLY A 122 -14.59 1.47 4.68
CA GLY A 122 -15.56 1.02 3.69
C GLY A 122 -15.54 -0.49 3.38
N GLN A 123 -14.44 -1.19 3.67
CA GLN A 123 -14.29 -2.64 3.44
C GLN A 123 -13.98 -3.42 4.73
N ALA A 124 -14.38 -2.89 5.89
CA ALA A 124 -14.17 -3.56 7.17
C ALA A 124 -14.83 -4.96 7.25
N ASN A 125 -15.83 -5.23 6.40
CA ASN A 125 -16.54 -6.50 6.28
C ASN A 125 -15.70 -7.65 5.70
N PHE A 126 -14.51 -7.40 5.14
CA PHE A 126 -13.61 -8.47 4.69
C PHE A 126 -12.97 -9.24 5.84
N TYR A 127 -13.00 -8.70 7.05
CA TYR A 127 -12.27 -9.21 8.19
C TYR A 127 -13.22 -9.80 9.24
N PRO A 128 -12.87 -10.94 9.87
CA PRO A 128 -13.77 -11.64 10.78
C PRO A 128 -13.96 -10.96 12.14
N MET A 129 -13.04 -10.06 12.54
CA MET A 129 -13.12 -9.30 13.80
C MET A 129 -12.66 -7.84 13.63
N PRO A 130 -13.52 -6.95 13.11
CA PRO A 130 -13.20 -5.53 13.05
C PRO A 130 -13.30 -4.93 14.46
N ILE A 131 -12.18 -4.91 15.21
CA ILE A 131 -12.10 -4.05 16.41
C ILE A 131 -11.79 -2.63 15.95
N THR A 132 -12.82 -1.91 15.52
CA THR A 132 -12.70 -0.50 15.13
C THR A 132 -12.43 0.36 16.37
N SER A 133 -11.17 0.66 16.64
CA SER A 133 -10.79 1.70 17.61
C SER A 133 -10.91 3.08 16.97
N LEU A 134 -12.08 3.73 17.11
CA LEU A 134 -12.27 5.12 16.69
C LEU A 134 -11.68 6.07 17.75
N GLY A 135 -10.49 6.62 17.51
CA GLY A 135 -9.92 7.70 18.33
C GLY A 135 -8.43 7.54 18.66
N PRO A 136 -7.80 8.54 19.28
CA PRO A 136 -6.41 8.46 19.70
C PRO A 136 -6.22 7.28 20.66
N ILE A 137 -5.45 6.27 20.24
CA ILE A 137 -4.99 5.22 21.13
C ILE A 137 -4.11 5.90 22.19
N LYS A 138 -4.64 6.05 23.42
CA LYS A 138 -3.80 6.40 24.58
C LYS A 138 -2.91 5.20 24.86
N THR A 139 -1.71 5.22 24.31
CA THR A 139 -0.69 4.20 24.56
C THR A 139 -0.27 4.29 26.03
N THR A 140 -0.86 3.47 26.89
CA THR A 140 -0.26 3.20 28.21
C THR A 140 0.85 2.18 27.99
N ALA A 141 2.02 2.66 27.55
CA ALA A 141 3.21 1.83 27.46
C ALA A 141 3.62 1.44 28.89
N THR A 142 3.19 0.26 29.34
CA THR A 142 3.77 -0.35 30.54
C THR A 142 5.16 -0.83 30.14
N ALA A 143 6.18 -0.05 30.49
CA ALA A 143 7.57 -0.45 30.33
C ALA A 143 7.80 -1.71 31.16
N ILE A 144 7.95 -2.87 30.51
CA ILE A 144 8.48 -4.07 31.15
C ILE A 144 9.98 -3.81 31.35
N SER A 145 10.30 -3.28 32.54
CA SER A 145 11.67 -3.23 33.05
C SER A 145 12.17 -4.66 33.22
N LYS A 146 13.14 -5.06 32.39
CA LYS A 146 13.95 -6.25 32.65
C LYS A 146 14.68 -6.01 33.97
N ARG A 147 14.26 -6.72 35.03
CA ARG A 147 15.10 -6.88 36.22
C ARG A 147 16.23 -7.86 35.87
N SER A 148 17.44 -7.40 36.16
CA SER A 148 18.72 -8.12 36.14
C SER A 148 18.69 -9.42 36.92
#